data_AF-G8S4I9-F1
#
_entry.id   AF-G8S4I9-F1
#
_cell.length_a   1.000
_cell.length_b   1.000
_cell.length_c   1.000
_cell.angle_alpha   90.00
_cell.angle_beta   90.00
_cell.angle_gamma   90.00
#
_symmetry.space_group_name_H-M   'P 1'
#
loop_
_entity.id
_entity.type
_entity.pdbx_description
1 polymer ?
#
loop_
_entity_poly.entity_id
_entity_poly.type
_entity_poly.pdbx_seq_one_letter_code
_entity_poly.pdbx_strand_id
1 'polypeptide(L)' 'MAVGVWTWVIWPRFGLAIYRDERSFAHGSPTAFLWVHAVLIAASLVIGSTVGVLGVRAWNAVRRPEKAAVTEK' A
#
# COMPACT_ATOMS: atom_id res chain seq x y z
N MET A 1 10.09 -2.97 -7.95
CA MET A 1 8.82 -2.20 -7.98
C MET A 1 7.61 -3.07 -8.30
N ALA A 2 7.63 -3.92 -9.34
CA ALA A 2 6.49 -4.78 -9.71
C ALA A 2 5.98 -5.67 -8.56
N VAL A 3 6.87 -6.33 -7.81
CA VAL A 3 6.49 -7.18 -6.66
C VAL A 3 5.84 -6.39 -5.51
N GLY A 4 6.29 -5.15 -5.28
CA GLY A 4 5.74 -4.27 -4.25
C GLY A 4 4.32 -3.81 -4.60
N VAL A 5 4.11 -3.39 -5.85
CA VAL A 5 2.77 -3.01 -6.36
C VAL A 5 1.84 -4.23 -6.39
N TRP A 6 2.33 -5.38 -6.84
CA TRP A 6 1.58 -6.64 -6.85
C TRP A 6 1.12 -7.05 -5.45
N THR A 7 2.05 -7.07 -4.48
CA THR A 7 1.74 -7.35 -3.08
C THR A 7 0.73 -6.36 -2.53
N TRP A 8 0.88 -5.07 -2.85
CA TRP A 8 -0.06 -4.04 -2.44
C TRP A 8 -1.48 -4.27 -2.99
N VAL A 9 -1.62 -4.73 -4.23
CA VAL A 9 -2.94 -5.04 -4.85
C VAL A 9 -3.56 -6.33 -4.27
N ILE A 10 -2.76 -7.29 -3.82
CA ILE A 10 -3.23 -8.56 -3.24
C ILE A 10 -3.87 -8.35 -1.86
N TRP A 11 -3.31 -7.47 -1.04
CA TRP A 11 -3.73 -7.27 0.36
C TRP A 11 -5.19 -6.81 0.55
N PRO A 12 -5.75 -5.83 -0.20
CA PRO A 12 -7.15 -5.45 -0.11
C PRO A 12 -8.08 -6.61 -0.50
N ARG A 13 -7.69 -7.37 -1.53
CA ARG A 13 -8.45 -8.55 -1.97
C ARG A 13 -8.48 -9.62 -0.89
N PHE A 14 -7.37 -9.81 -0.18
CA PHE A 14 -7.28 -10.73 0.95
C PHE A 14 -8.16 -10.28 2.13
N GLY A 15 -8.17 -8.97 2.43
CA GLY A 15 -9.09 -8.39 3.41
C GLY A 15 -10.56 -8.62 3.07
N LEU A 16 -10.93 -8.50 1.79
CA LEU A 16 -12.28 -8.82 1.32
C LEU A 16 -12.60 -10.32 1.42
N ALA A 17 -11.61 -11.20 1.24
CA ALA A 17 -11.78 -12.63 1.45
C ALA A 17 -12.03 -12.95 2.94
N ILE A 18 -11.30 -12.30 3.86
CA ILE A 18 -11.57 -12.39 5.30
C ILE A 18 -12.98 -11.88 5.60
N TYR A 19 -13.38 -10.74 5.03
CA TYR A 19 -14.74 -10.21 5.21
C TYR A 19 -15.81 -11.23 4.79
N ARG A 20 -15.57 -12.06 3.78
CA ARG A 20 -16.52 -13.08 3.32
C ARG A 20 -16.44 -14.41 4.08
N ASP A 21 -15.50 -14.57 5.01
CA ASP A 21 -15.35 -15.79 5.81
C ASP A 21 -16.44 -15.85 6.90
N GLU A 22 -17.06 -17.01 7.11
CA GLU A 22 -18.11 -17.19 8.14
C GLU A 22 -17.61 -16.85 9.55
N ARG A 23 -16.30 -17.02 9.82
CA ARG A 23 -15.68 -16.71 11.13
C ARG A 23 -15.61 -15.21 11.43
N SER A 24 -15.78 -14.39 10.42
CA SER A 24 -15.78 -12.93 10.54
C SER A 24 -17.07 -12.37 11.12
N PHE A 25 -18.14 -13.16 11.10
CA PHE A 25 -19.45 -12.77 11.63
C PHE A 25 -19.97 -13.80 12.62
N ALA A 26 -20.13 -13.38 13.87
CA ALA A 26 -20.82 -14.18 14.88
C ALA A 26 -22.23 -13.62 15.06
N HIS A 27 -23.26 -14.43 14.81
CA HIS A 27 -24.66 -14.04 14.94
C HIS A 27 -25.03 -12.74 14.18
N GLY A 28 -24.44 -12.52 13.01
CA GLY A 28 -24.65 -11.32 12.20
C GLY A 28 -23.88 -10.08 12.65
N SER A 29 -23.07 -10.16 13.71
CA SER A 29 -22.21 -9.06 14.16
C SER A 29 -20.74 -9.27 13.75
N PRO A 30 -20.06 -8.24 13.24
CA PRO A 30 -18.63 -8.33 12.92
C PRO A 30 -17.81 -8.59 14.18
N THR A 31 -16.94 -9.60 14.12
CA THR A 31 -16.11 -9.98 15.25
C THR A 31 -14.85 -9.11 15.37
N ALA A 32 -14.20 -9.13 16.53
CA ALA A 32 -12.91 -8.47 16.71
C ALA A 32 -11.84 -9.02 15.74
N PHE A 33 -11.94 -10.29 15.34
CA PHE A 33 -11.08 -10.89 14.33
C PHE A 33 -11.15 -10.13 13.00
N LEU A 34 -12.36 -9.81 12.52
CA LEU A 34 -12.55 -9.02 11.31
C LEU A 34 -11.98 -7.61 11.46
N TRP A 35 -12.29 -6.92 12.57
CA TRP A 35 -11.85 -5.54 12.79
C TRP A 35 -10.35 -5.39 12.88
N VAL A 36 -9.67 -6.23 13.65
CA VAL A 36 -8.21 -6.19 13.80
C VAL A 36 -7.52 -6.41 12.45
N HIS A 37 -7.96 -7.42 11.69
CA HIS A 37 -7.38 -7.69 10.38
C HIS A 37 -7.67 -6.58 9.38
N ALA A 38 -8.90 -6.06 9.34
CA ALA A 38 -9.27 -4.98 8.44
C ALA A 38 -8.44 -3.71 8.70
N VAL A 39 -8.28 -3.32 9.97
CA VAL A 39 -7.49 -2.15 10.35
C VAL A 39 -6.00 -2.35 10.05
N LEU A 40 -5.44 -3.52 10.37
CA LEU A 40 -4.03 -3.83 10.09
C LEU A 40 -3.73 -3.80 8.59
N ILE A 41 -4.62 -4.38 7.77
CA ILE A 41 -4.51 -4.35 6.31
C ILE A 41 -4.57 -2.92 5.81
N ALA A 42 -5.58 -2.14 6.23
CA ALA A 42 -5.74 -0.76 5.82
C ALA A 42 -4.54 0.12 6.20
N ALA A 43 -4.08 0.04 7.44
CA ALA A 43 -2.91 0.79 7.92
C ALA A 43 -1.65 0.43 7.14
N SER A 44 -1.40 -0.86 6.92
CA SER A 44 -0.25 -1.34 6.14
C SER A 44 -0.29 -0.84 4.69
N LEU A 45 -1.47 -0.83 4.07
CA LEU A 45 -1.66 -0.32 2.72
C LEU A 45 -1.37 1.18 2.62
N VAL A 46 -1.88 1.98 3.56
CA VAL A 46 -1.67 3.44 3.61
C VAL A 46 -0.19 3.76 3.77
N ILE A 47 0.50 3.08 4.70
CA ILE A 47 1.93 3.28 4.93
C ILE A 47 2.71 2.86 3.68
N GLY A 48 2.42 1.66 3.14
CA GLY A 48 3.07 1.15 1.94
C GLY A 48 2.89 2.05 0.71
N SER A 49 1.69 2.59 0.50
CA SER A 49 1.42 3.56 -0.57
C SER A 49 2.21 4.85 -0.38
N THR A 50 2.23 5.37 0.84
CA THR A 50 2.91 6.62 1.17
C THR A 50 4.41 6.49 0.89
N VAL A 51 5.03 5.41 1.38
CA VAL A 51 6.45 5.13 1.16
C VAL A 51 6.72 4.87 -0.33
N GLY A 52 5.86 4.14 -1.03
CA GLY A 52 5.99 3.89 -2.47
C GLY A 52 5.96 5.18 -3.29
N VAL A 53 5.00 6.07 -3.02
CA VAL A 53 4.87 7.37 -3.68
C VAL A 53 6.08 8.25 -3.38
N LEU A 54 6.50 8.34 -2.12
CA LEU A 54 7.67 9.12 -1.73
C LEU A 54 8.96 8.57 -2.35
N GLY A 55 9.12 7.25 -2.40
CA GLY A 55 10.26 6.59 -3.04
C GLY A 55 10.34 6.89 -4.54
N VAL A 56 9.21 6.83 -5.26
CA VAL A 56 9.14 7.20 -6.68
C VAL A 56 9.44 8.69 -6.88
N ARG A 57 8.91 9.56 -6.02
CA ARG A 57 9.17 11.00 -6.10
C ARG A 57 10.63 11.34 -5.82
N ALA A 58 11.24 10.72 -4.82
CA ALA A 58 12.65 10.90 -4.50
C ALA A 58 13.55 10.40 -5.64
N TRP A 59 13.23 9.23 -6.20
CA TRP A 59 13.94 8.67 -7.36
C TRP A 59 13.88 9.60 -8.58
N ASN A 60 12.72 10.21 -8.85
CA ASN A 60 12.57 11.16 -9.95
C ASN A 60 13.30 12.50 -9.69
N ALA A 61 13.38 12.95 -8.43
CA ALA A 61 14.11 14.16 -8.06
C ALA A 61 15.63 13.98 -8.24
N VAL A 62 16.17 12.83 -7.83
CA VAL A 62 17.59 12.49 -8.01
C VAL A 62 17.95 12.27 -9.48
N ARG A 63 16.99 11.83 -10.31
CA ARG A 63 17.18 11.65 -11.75
C ARG A 63 17.15 12.93 -12.57
N ARG A 64 16.95 14.13 -12.00
CA ARG A 64 17.23 15.36 -12.73
C ARG A 64 18.73 15.38 -13.01
N PRO A 65 19.18 15.10 -14.25
CA PRO A 65 20.55 15.37 -14.59
C PRO A 65 20.68 16.89 -14.49
N GLU A 66 21.82 17.29 -13.98
CA GLU A 66 22.47 18.58 -14.13
C GLU A 66 22.29 19.16 -15.55
N LYS A 67 21.09 19.63 -15.89
CA LYS A 67 20.86 20.53 -17.04
C LYS A 67 21.58 21.87 -16.83
N ALA A 68 22.20 22.07 -15.67
CA ALA A 68 23.01 23.22 -15.33
C ALA A 68 24.39 23.20 -16.03
N ALA A 69 25.01 22.05 -16.28
CA ALA A 69 26.36 22.00 -16.86
C ALA A 69 26.44 22.34 -18.36
N VAL A 70 25.30 22.49 -19.05
CA VAL A 70 25.24 22.88 -20.48
C VAL A 70 24.91 24.36 -20.66
N THR A 71 24.58 25.08 -19.57
CA THR A 71 24.33 26.53 -19.61
C THR A 71 25.55 27.37 -19.21
N GLU A 72 26.64 26.74 -18.75
CA GLU A 72 27.92 27.42 -18.59
C GLU A 72 28.73 27.23 -19.88
N LYS A 73 28.64 28.24 -20.72
CA LYS A 73 29.26 28.38 -22.05
C LYS A 73 30.48 29.28 -21.92
#